data_AF-A0A227J2S3-F1
#
_entry.id   AF-A0A227J2S3-F1
#
_cell.length_a   1.000
_cell.length_b   1.000
_cell.length_c   1.000
_cell.angle_alpha   90.00
_cell.angle_beta   90.00
_cell.angle_gamma   90.00
#
_symmetry.space_group_name_H-M   'P 1'
#
loop_
_entity.id
_entity.type
_entity.pdbx_description
1 polymer ?
#
loop_
_entity_poly.entity_id
_entity_poly.type
_entity_poly.pdbx_seq_one_letter_code
_entity_poly.pdbx_strand_id
1 'polypeptide(L)' 'KIKRSGIDVLFYELNMPNRFVDTIEEATGVKLYRFSHMTHGEYEANKVEVEMRENVETLIEAMKFVASKHAQEKA' A
#
# COMPACT_ATOMS: atom_id res chain seq x y z
N LYS A 1 17.14 6.11 0.46
CA LYS A 1 16.34 7.05 1.29
C LYS A 1 15.33 6.30 2.13
N ILE A 2 14.51 5.42 1.54
CA ILE A 2 13.48 4.60 2.22
C ILE A 2 13.98 3.91 3.52
N LYS A 3 15.01 3.06 3.46
CA LYS A 3 15.58 2.42 4.68
C LYS A 3 16.00 3.40 5.78
N ARG A 4 16.56 4.55 5.39
CA ARG A 4 17.06 5.55 6.35
C ARG A 4 15.95 6.36 7.01
N SER A 5 14.75 6.34 6.43
CA SER A 5 13.59 7.09 6.90
C SER A 5 12.69 6.26 7.84
N GLY A 6 13.04 5.00 8.13
CA GLY A 6 12.24 4.14 9.00
C GLY A 6 10.84 3.88 8.45
N ILE A 7 10.70 3.81 7.13
CA ILE A 7 9.41 3.57 6.47
C ILE A 7 9.10 2.07 6.56
N ASP A 8 7.94 1.71 7.09
CA ASP A 8 7.46 0.33 7.15
C ASP A 8 6.59 -0.04 5.95
N VAL A 9 5.83 0.92 5.43
CA VAL A 9 4.82 0.72 4.38
C VAL A 9 4.96 1.77 3.28
N LEU A 10 4.82 1.35 2.04
CA LEU A 10 4.76 2.23 0.87
C LEU A 10 3.49 1.97 0.05
N PHE A 11 2.74 3.02 -0.24
CA PHE A 11 1.56 2.98 -1.10
C PHE A 11 1.94 3.37 -2.53
N TYR A 12 1.46 2.61 -3.51
CA TYR A 12 1.67 2.90 -4.93
C TYR A 12 0.39 2.65 -5.73
N GLU A 13 0.37 3.12 -6.98
CA GLU A 13 -0.82 3.06 -7.80
C GLU A 13 -1.10 1.65 -8.33
N LEU A 14 -2.36 1.23 -8.21
CA LEU A 14 -2.89 -0.07 -8.66
C LEU A 14 -2.62 -0.35 -10.15
N ASN A 15 -2.60 0.68 -10.99
CA ASN A 15 -2.44 0.56 -12.45
C ASN A 15 -0.99 0.77 -12.94
N MET A 16 -0.02 0.90 -12.04
CA MET A 16 1.39 1.01 -12.43
C MET A 16 1.93 -0.37 -12.85
N PRO A 17 2.67 -0.50 -13.98
CA PRO A 17 3.25 -1.78 -14.37
C PRO A 17 4.17 -2.31 -13.25
N ASN A 18 3.86 -3.52 -12.78
CA ASN A 18 4.36 -4.16 -11.57
C ASN A 18 5.85 -4.59 -11.64
N ARG A 19 6.71 -3.86 -12.35
CA ARG A 19 8.06 -4.30 -12.71
C ARG A 19 9.09 -4.21 -11.58
N PHE A 20 8.79 -3.47 -10.51
CA PHE A 20 9.77 -3.16 -9.47
C PHE A 20 9.26 -3.38 -8.04
N VAL A 21 8.04 -3.87 -7.85
CA VAL A 21 7.46 -4.04 -6.51
C VAL A 21 8.27 -5.03 -5.70
N ASP A 22 8.51 -6.22 -6.25
CA ASP A 22 9.30 -7.27 -5.59
C ASP A 22 10.73 -6.78 -5.29
N THR A 23 11.34 -6.08 -6.26
CA THR A 23 12.68 -5.52 -6.09
C THR A 23 12.73 -4.47 -4.98
N ILE A 24 11.71 -3.63 -4.86
CA ILE A 24 11.65 -2.61 -3.80
C ILE A 24 11.39 -3.27 -2.45
N GLU A 25 10.46 -4.23 -2.34
CA GLU A 25 10.21 -4.97 -1.09
C GLU A 25 11.49 -5.67 -0.62
N GLU A 26 12.17 -6.42 -1.49
CA GLU A 26 13.41 -7.14 -1.17
C GLU A 26 14.56 -6.17 -0.81
N ALA A 27 14.76 -5.14 -1.62
CA ALA A 27 15.88 -4.22 -1.42
C ALA A 27 15.69 -3.31 -0.22
N THR A 28 14.45 -3.02 0.20
CA THR A 28 14.15 -2.02 1.25
C THR A 28 13.59 -2.60 2.55
N GLY A 29 12.97 -3.78 2.51
CA GLY A 29 12.28 -4.39 3.65
C GLY A 29 10.95 -3.72 4.01
N VAL A 30 10.43 -2.85 3.14
CA VAL A 30 9.11 -2.22 3.32
C VAL A 30 8.03 -3.07 2.69
N LYS A 31 6.80 -2.96 3.21
CA LYS A 31 5.64 -3.62 2.63
C LYS A 31 4.94 -2.70 1.65
N LEU A 32 4.64 -3.19 0.45
CA LEU A 32 3.99 -2.41 -0.59
C LEU A 32 2.48 -2.70 -0.63
N TYR A 33 1.67 -1.64 -0.59
CA TYR A 33 0.21 -1.70 -0.72
C TYR A 33 -0.25 -0.84 -1.90
N ARG A 34 -1.41 -1.18 -2.48
CA ARG A 34 -1.92 -0.54 -3.69
C ARG A 34 -3.11 0.34 -3.38
N PHE A 35 -3.13 1.55 -3.94
CA PHE A 35 -4.31 2.39 -3.99
C PHE A 35 -4.77 2.60 -5.43
N SER A 36 -6.09 2.63 -5.62
CA SER A 36 -6.64 3.20 -6.84
C SER A 36 -6.59 4.72 -6.77
N HIS A 37 -6.17 5.37 -7.86
CA HIS A 37 -6.33 6.83 -8.00
C HIS A 37 -7.67 7.20 -8.64
N MET A 38 -8.56 6.23 -8.89
CA MET A 38 -9.87 6.45 -9.50
C MET A 38 -9.83 7.09 -10.90
N THR A 39 -8.69 6.97 -11.59
CA THR A 39 -8.45 7.58 -12.92
C THR A 39 -8.62 6.59 -14.08
N HIS A 40 -8.79 5.30 -13.79
CA HIS A 40 -8.71 4.24 -14.80
C HIS A 40 -10.07 3.54 -14.99
N GLY A 41 -10.45 3.23 -16.22
CA GLY A 41 -11.73 2.60 -16.56
C GLY A 41 -12.88 3.59 -16.72
N GLU A 42 -14.08 3.06 -16.99
CA GLU A 42 -15.29 3.84 -17.31
C GLU A 42 -15.78 4.72 -16.14
N TYR A 43 -16.53 5.76 -16.46
CA TYR A 43 -17.21 6.58 -15.46
C TYR A 43 -18.43 5.84 -14.91
N GLU A 44 -18.44 5.63 -13.60
CA GLU A 44 -19.58 5.04 -12.89
C GLU A 44 -20.00 5.96 -11.74
N ALA A 45 -21.30 6.06 -11.49
CA ALA A 45 -21.86 7.01 -10.51
C ALA A 45 -21.33 6.79 -9.09
N ASN A 46 -21.04 5.55 -8.73
CA ASN A 46 -20.57 5.11 -7.41
C ASN A 46 -19.07 4.79 -7.37
N LYS A 47 -18.32 5.04 -8.46
CA LYS A 47 -16.90 4.67 -8.59
C LYS A 47 -16.06 5.17 -7.41
N VAL A 48 -16.22 6.44 -7.08
CA VAL A 48 -15.48 7.09 -5.99
C VAL A 48 -15.74 6.41 -4.65
N GLU A 49 -17.01 6.10 -4.36
CA GLU A 49 -17.39 5.47 -3.09
C GLU A 49 -16.80 4.06 -2.97
N VAL A 50 -16.93 3.26 -4.03
CA VAL A 50 -16.43 1.88 -4.07
C VAL A 50 -14.92 1.84 -3.92
N GLU A 51 -14.20 2.59 -4.74
CA GLU A 51 -12.73 2.57 -4.73
C GLU A 51 -12.14 3.23 -3.48
N MET A 52 -12.79 4.25 -2.90
CA MET A 52 -12.36 4.80 -1.62
C MET A 52 -12.55 3.84 -0.47
N ARG A 53 -13.65 3.05 -0.47
CA ARG A 53 -13.84 2.01 0.54
C ARG A 53 -12.72 0.98 0.48
N GLU A 54 -12.35 0.53 -0.72
CA GLU A 54 -11.23 -0.41 -0.93
C GLU A 54 -9.88 0.18 -0.50
N ASN A 55 -9.63 1.46 -0.81
CA ASN A 55 -8.42 2.16 -0.37
C ASN A 55 -8.35 2.26 1.17
N VAL A 56 -9.47 2.55 1.84
CA VAL A 56 -9.53 2.62 3.31
C VAL A 56 -9.37 1.24 3.95
N GLU A 57 -9.97 0.20 3.40
CA GLU A 57 -9.77 -1.19 3.84
C GLU A 57 -8.29 -1.59 3.74
N THR A 58 -7.64 -1.24 2.63
CA THR A 58 -6.20 -1.46 2.42
C THR A 58 -5.34 -0.69 3.42
N LEU A 59 -5.72 0.55 3.74
CA LEU A 59 -5.03 1.34 4.77
C LEU A 59 -5.12 0.68 6.14
N ILE A 60 -6.30 0.16 6.51
CA ILE A 60 -6.50 -0.56 7.78
C ILE A 60 -5.63 -1.82 7.83
N GLU A 61 -5.53 -2.57 6.73
CA GLU A 61 -4.65 -3.73 6.64
C GLU A 61 -3.18 -3.35 6.85
N ALA A 62 -2.71 -2.31 6.17
CA ALA A 62 -1.36 -1.78 6.34
C ALA A 62 -1.07 -1.36 7.78
N MET A 63 -2.01 -0.68 8.45
CA MET A 63 -1.87 -0.29 9.85
C MET A 63 -1.76 -1.51 10.78
N LYS A 64 -2.56 -2.55 10.54
CA LYS A 64 -2.50 -3.81 11.30
C LYS A 64 -1.15 -4.51 11.11
N PHE A 65 -0.65 -4.57 9.88
CA PHE A 65 0.66 -5.14 9.57
C PHE A 65 1.78 -4.43 10.35
N VAL A 66 1.79 -3.09 10.33
CA VAL A 66 2.76 -2.30 11.09
C VAL A 66 2.65 -2.61 12.58
N ALA A 67 1.45 -2.58 13.14
CA ALA A 67 1.24 -2.87 14.57
C ALA A 67 1.77 -4.27 14.96
N SER A 68 1.53 -5.29 14.13
CA SER A 68 2.04 -6.65 14.36
C SER A 68 3.56 -6.73 14.25
N LYS A 69 4.18 -6.09 13.25
CA LYS A 69 5.63 -6.04 13.08
C LYS A 69 6.31 -5.46 14.32
N HIS A 70 5.85 -4.29 14.79
CA HIS A 70 6.38 -3.63 15.98
C HIS A 70 6.16 -4.43 17.27
N ALA A 71 5.11 -5.25 17.34
CA ALA A 71 4.89 -6.14 18.48
C ALA A 71 5.89 -7.32 18.49
N GLN A 72 6.22 -7.87 17.31
CA GLN A 72 7.20 -8.95 17.16
C GLN A 72 8.64 -8.49 17.45
N GLU A 73 9.00 -7.26 17.09
CA GLU A 73 10.33 -6.69 17.36
C GLU A 73 10.59 -6.41 18.85
N LYS A 74 9.53 -6.35 19.68
CA LYS A 74 9.62 -6.10 21.13
C LYS A 74 9.62 -7.37 21.98
N ALA A 75 9.34 -8.53 21.39
CA ALA A 75 9.29 -9.82 22.05
C ALA A 75 10.66 -10.51 22.01
#